data_AF-A0A1V6QU84-F1
#
_entry.id   AF-A0A1V6QU84-F1
#
_cell.length_a   1.000
_cell.length_b   1.000
_cell.length_c   1.000
_cell.angle_alpha   90.00
_cell.angle_beta   90.00
_cell.angle_gamma   90.00
#
_symmetry.space_group_name_H-M   'P 1'
#
loop_
_entity.id
_entity.type
_entity.pdbx_description
1 polymer ?
#
loop_
_entity_poly.entity_id
_entity_poly.type
_entity_poly.pdbx_seq_one_letter_code
_entity_poly.pdbx_strand_id
1 'polypeptide(L)'
;MSRPLKHRDIACARCFRHKRKCDHAKPSCGECRRKGAECLPARSRKAGDNITIPLEYLKQLEKRVAELDRESSATETTVETCDAGVQTDFEDPEHKRNLLGNGSDYLMVDQNSSGVGNDGSLLLLSDLQHSSQRSPRASPSSFSPGAFSLFPETTFDVPWIDLAPSYPLTEDDSPWLKELYTNVYFSVTHREWPFLNEAAWKSWHAEAILDGQDEWKAFFLQMVYAIGSSLCSILQRDSSHSVRSKEYYASAMRYYPYVVGHSSMVLQIQASLFMILYALHSPSSEDISTIVSSVLPFCTAAMTEIQKHVSICRDNGSMTESSEVLPENMFITCYMLNEVIVSGWDRPVSAAYKVVDDDMCTLGDTLQPTISTNPAISHLFRLRKIQANIRRSRENRARHPSARYSKDHSSSFKSALDRWRQEIPHYESDNDQHGYLHPIWMRKLYVYSLLILMDEKRDFIEMDGTEEILATIAEVCLNFRLLQEEGHVMCFTWSALVFQFRAGIMMLYIVWATTHITDIQDQQRIRQNNQQAIATCAANLAGFVDRWKDVTPYMKVFEFLRQKIMWNSGTFGVNSSALISLDEAELHLEQLRKNYLHRAVLGMIEDMMYGRSIHQDLLEDDFK
;
A
#
# COMPACT_ATOMS: atom_id res chain seq x y z
N MET A 1 30.57 33.00 -45.25
CA MET A 1 30.75 33.86 -44.05
C MET A 1 29.48 34.66 -43.82
N SER A 2 28.59 34.16 -42.97
CA SER A 2 27.32 34.84 -42.64
C SER A 2 27.50 35.60 -41.32
N ARG A 3 27.28 36.92 -41.35
CA ARG A 3 27.41 37.81 -40.17
C ARG A 3 26.41 37.42 -39.07
N PRO A 4 26.80 37.40 -37.79
CA PRO A 4 25.87 37.12 -36.69
C PRO A 4 24.87 38.26 -36.54
N LEU A 5 23.58 37.92 -36.54
CA LEU A 5 22.47 38.83 -36.29
C LEU A 5 22.59 39.39 -34.86
N LYS A 6 22.84 40.70 -34.72
CA LYS A 6 22.73 41.39 -33.44
C LYS A 6 21.29 41.29 -32.95
N HIS A 7 21.08 40.55 -31.86
CA HIS A 7 19.79 40.46 -31.18
C HIS A 7 19.36 41.88 -30.75
N ARG A 8 18.21 42.36 -31.23
CA ARG A 8 17.67 43.65 -30.78
C ARG A 8 17.28 43.52 -29.30
N ASP A 9 17.81 44.40 -28.45
CA ASP A 9 17.47 44.41 -27.03
C ASP A 9 16.00 44.80 -26.85
N ILE A 10 15.22 43.88 -26.27
CA ILE A 10 13.78 44.05 -26.04
C ILE A 10 13.58 44.70 -24.67
N ALA A 11 12.71 45.71 -24.59
CA ALA A 11 12.38 46.39 -23.33
C ALA A 11 11.74 45.40 -22.34
N CYS A 12 11.89 45.62 -21.02
CA CYS A 12 11.21 44.78 -20.02
C CYS A 12 9.68 44.89 -20.12
N ALA A 13 8.95 43.89 -19.63
CA ALA A 13 7.49 43.79 -19.75
C ALA A 13 6.75 45.04 -19.24
N ARG A 14 7.24 45.63 -18.14
CA ARG A 14 6.67 46.85 -17.55
C ARG A 14 6.93 48.09 -18.41
N CYS A 15 8.17 48.32 -18.82
CA CYS A 15 8.52 49.46 -19.67
C CYS A 15 7.82 49.37 -21.03
N PHE A 16 7.68 48.15 -21.57
CA PHE A 16 6.90 47.89 -22.78
C PHE A 16 5.41 48.24 -22.58
N ARG A 17 4.77 47.75 -21.51
CA ARG A 17 3.35 48.02 -21.21
C ARG A 17 3.06 49.52 -21.00
N HIS A 18 3.97 50.24 -20.36
CA HIS A 18 3.82 51.67 -20.08
C HIS A 18 4.43 52.58 -21.16
N LYS A 19 4.92 52.02 -22.27
CA LYS A 19 5.59 52.76 -23.36
C LYS A 19 6.71 53.70 -22.85
N ARG A 20 7.48 53.24 -21.86
CA ARG A 20 8.64 53.96 -21.29
C ARG A 20 9.94 53.41 -21.86
N LYS A 21 10.97 54.26 -21.95
CA LYS A 21 12.30 53.86 -22.42
C LYS A 21 12.95 52.94 -21.38
N CYS A 22 13.30 51.72 -21.79
CA CYS A 22 14.03 50.76 -20.95
C CYS A 22 15.53 50.94 -21.19
N ASP A 23 16.32 51.04 -20.13
CA ASP A 23 17.78 51.09 -20.21
C ASP A 23 18.42 49.69 -20.26
N HIS A 24 17.60 48.64 -20.17
CA HIS A 24 17.98 47.22 -20.24
C HIS A 24 19.02 46.80 -19.19
N ALA A 25 19.22 47.59 -18.13
CA ALA A 25 20.10 47.24 -17.03
C ALA A 25 19.54 46.03 -16.26
N LYS A 26 20.36 45.02 -16.03
CA LYS A 26 20.05 43.86 -15.18
C LYS A 26 20.58 44.10 -13.75
N PRO A 27 19.93 43.59 -12.68
CA PRO A 27 18.72 42.74 -12.66
C PRO A 27 17.40 43.54 -12.76
N SER A 28 17.44 44.86 -12.70
CA SER A 28 16.27 45.72 -12.86
C SER A 28 16.65 47.02 -13.55
N CYS A 29 15.89 47.35 -14.60
CA CYS A 29 16.05 48.58 -15.36
C CYS A 29 15.82 49.79 -14.44
N GLY A 30 16.47 50.93 -14.73
CA GLY A 30 16.44 52.10 -13.85
C GLY A 30 15.03 52.63 -13.56
N GLU A 31 14.11 52.49 -14.51
CA GLU A 31 12.70 52.86 -14.34
C GLU A 31 11.95 51.91 -13.39
N CYS A 32 12.21 50.60 -13.50
CA CYS A 32 11.63 49.62 -12.59
C CYS A 32 12.15 49.77 -11.17
N ARG A 33 13.48 50.01 -11.03
CA ARG A 33 14.16 50.21 -9.76
C ARG A 33 13.64 51.45 -9.02
N ARG A 34 13.53 52.60 -9.70
CA ARG A 34 13.02 53.85 -9.10
C ARG A 34 11.58 53.73 -8.57
N LYS A 35 10.81 52.79 -9.12
CA LYS A 35 9.42 52.58 -8.76
C LYS A 35 9.20 51.33 -7.91
N GLY A 36 10.27 50.66 -7.47
CA GLY A 36 10.22 49.46 -6.64
C GLY A 36 9.36 48.33 -7.22
N ALA A 37 9.26 48.21 -8.56
CA ALA A 37 8.44 47.16 -9.16
C ALA A 37 9.27 46.16 -9.97
N GLU A 38 8.73 44.96 -10.04
CA GLU A 38 9.33 43.79 -10.67
C GLU A 38 9.66 44.02 -12.15
N CYS A 39 10.89 43.68 -12.56
CA CYS A 39 11.42 43.95 -13.89
C CYS A 39 11.59 42.66 -14.71
N LEU A 40 10.49 42.15 -15.24
CA LEU A 40 10.49 40.89 -16.01
C LEU A 40 10.85 41.08 -17.50
N PRO A 41 11.51 40.10 -18.15
CA PRO A 41 11.72 40.11 -19.60
C PRO A 41 10.39 40.24 -20.36
N ALA A 42 10.40 40.95 -21.50
CA ALA A 42 9.21 41.03 -22.34
C ALA A 42 8.76 39.63 -22.77
N ARG A 43 7.46 39.36 -22.58
CA ARG A 43 6.75 38.08 -22.79
C ARG A 43 6.77 37.06 -21.65
N SER A 44 7.42 37.34 -20.52
CA SER A 44 7.21 36.55 -19.29
C SER A 44 5.79 36.82 -18.76
N ARG A 45 4.95 35.78 -18.71
CA ARG A 45 3.67 35.78 -17.99
C ARG A 45 3.94 35.33 -16.54
N LYS A 46 3.09 35.75 -15.59
CA LYS A 46 3.17 35.37 -14.17
C LYS A 46 2.94 33.87 -13.90
N ALA A 47 2.52 33.10 -14.91
CA ALA A 47 2.44 31.64 -14.87
C ALA A 47 3.69 31.09 -15.56
N GLY A 48 4.52 30.39 -14.81
CA GLY A 48 5.96 30.12 -15.03
C GLY A 48 6.39 29.31 -16.25
N ASP A 49 5.64 29.27 -17.35
CA ASP A 49 5.89 28.27 -18.40
C ASP A 49 6.75 28.72 -19.58
N ASN A 50 7.37 29.90 -19.60
CA ASN A 50 8.40 30.22 -20.60
C ASN A 50 9.16 31.52 -20.25
N ILE A 51 10.19 31.41 -19.39
CA ILE A 51 11.12 32.52 -19.13
C ILE A 51 12.36 32.31 -20.00
N THR A 52 12.53 33.13 -21.04
CA THR A 52 13.79 33.15 -21.81
C THR A 52 14.83 33.95 -21.02
N ILE A 53 15.74 33.23 -20.35
CA ILE A 53 16.85 33.82 -19.59
C ILE A 53 18.11 33.84 -20.49
N PRO A 54 18.78 34.99 -20.68
CA PRO A 54 20.02 35.03 -21.46
C PRO A 54 21.11 34.16 -20.82
N LEU A 55 21.77 33.32 -21.61
CA LEU A 55 22.74 32.31 -21.16
C LEU A 55 23.84 32.86 -20.24
N GLU A 56 24.29 34.08 -20.49
CA GLU A 56 25.32 34.77 -19.69
C GLU A 56 24.85 35.05 -18.25
N TYR A 57 23.56 35.28 -18.06
CA TYR A 57 22.96 35.49 -16.74
C TYR A 57 22.79 34.19 -15.98
N LEU A 58 22.50 33.09 -16.67
CA LEU A 58 22.49 31.74 -16.09
C LEU A 58 23.88 31.37 -15.53
N LYS A 59 24.94 31.60 -16.33
CA LYS A 59 26.32 31.37 -15.90
C LYS A 59 26.73 32.22 -14.70
N GLN A 60 26.26 33.46 -14.63
CA GLN A 60 26.52 34.34 -13.48
C GLN A 60 25.80 33.87 -12.21
N LEU A 61 24.59 33.32 -12.35
CA LEU A 61 23.84 32.74 -11.22
C LEU A 61 24.49 31.45 -10.74
N GLU A 62 24.86 30.54 -11.63
CA GLU A 62 25.56 29.29 -11.28
C GLU A 62 26.87 29.59 -10.53
N LYS A 63 27.65 30.57 -11.01
CA LYS A 63 28.89 30.98 -10.33
C LYS A 63 28.62 31.54 -8.93
N ARG A 64 27.54 32.31 -8.75
CA ARG A 64 27.21 32.93 -7.47
C ARG A 64 26.63 31.94 -6.46
N VAL A 65 25.91 30.92 -6.92
CA VAL A 65 25.49 29.79 -6.08
C VAL A 65 26.71 29.01 -5.60
N ALA A 66 27.65 28.69 -6.50
CA ALA A 66 28.89 28.00 -6.13
C ALA A 66 29.77 28.79 -5.15
N GLU A 67 29.75 30.12 -5.21
CA GLU A 67 30.42 30.99 -4.24
C GLU A 67 29.71 30.98 -2.87
N LEU A 68 28.37 31.01 -2.85
CA LEU A 68 27.57 30.99 -1.61
C LEU A 68 27.60 29.64 -0.89
N ASP A 69 27.60 28.53 -1.63
CA ASP A 69 27.70 27.18 -1.05
C ASP A 69 29.07 26.96 -0.39
N ARG A 70 30.14 27.59 -0.94
CA ARG A 70 31.46 27.59 -0.30
C ARG A 70 31.51 28.43 0.97
N GLU A 71 30.67 29.45 1.09
CA GLU A 71 30.60 30.31 2.28
C GLU A 71 29.73 29.68 3.39
N SER A 72 28.65 28.95 3.07
CA SER A 72 27.84 28.26 4.09
C SER A 72 28.58 27.06 4.68
N SER A 73 29.32 26.30 3.85
CA SER A 73 30.11 25.14 4.28
C SER A 73 31.23 25.50 5.28
N ALA A 74 31.64 26.77 5.36
CA ALA A 74 32.68 27.22 6.28
C ALA A 74 32.15 27.66 7.67
N THR A 75 30.83 27.76 7.84
CA THR A 75 30.21 28.35 9.06
C THR A 75 29.47 27.32 9.92
N GLU A 76 29.20 26.11 9.42
CA GLU A 76 28.42 25.07 10.12
C GLU A 76 29.27 23.86 10.53
N THR A 77 30.24 24.06 11.43
CA THR A 77 30.95 22.95 12.09
C THR A 77 30.77 22.99 13.60
N THR A 78 29.54 22.85 14.10
CA THR A 78 29.27 22.34 15.45
C THR A 78 27.79 21.94 15.62
N VAL A 79 27.57 20.66 15.94
CA VAL A 79 26.34 20.06 16.52
C VAL A 79 25.12 19.98 15.59
N GLU A 80 24.80 18.79 15.06
CA GLU A 80 23.70 17.92 15.53
C GLU A 80 23.51 16.67 14.62
N THR A 81 22.89 15.67 15.22
CA THR A 81 22.53 14.32 14.75
C THR A 81 21.80 14.29 13.40
N CYS A 82 22.23 13.39 12.50
CA CYS A 82 21.60 13.19 11.20
C CYS A 82 20.32 12.36 11.32
N ASP A 83 19.18 13.04 11.30
CA ASP A 83 17.88 12.51 10.90
C ASP A 83 17.76 12.66 9.38
N ALA A 84 17.70 11.55 8.64
CA ALA A 84 17.60 11.55 7.18
C ALA A 84 16.14 11.33 6.74
N GLY A 85 15.28 12.30 7.08
CA GLY A 85 13.94 12.44 6.51
C GLY A 85 13.98 13.31 5.25
N VAL A 86 13.70 12.71 4.09
CA VAL A 86 13.54 13.44 2.82
C VAL A 86 12.24 14.25 2.88
N GLN A 87 12.39 15.58 2.82
CA GLN A 87 11.32 16.55 2.65
C GLN A 87 10.55 16.28 1.35
N THR A 88 9.23 16.13 1.45
CA THR A 88 8.31 16.39 0.35
C THR A 88 7.44 17.58 0.74
N ASP A 89 7.61 18.68 0.01
CA ASP A 89 6.79 19.88 0.15
C ASP A 89 5.31 19.55 -0.07
N PHE A 90 4.49 19.78 0.95
CA PHE A 90 3.04 19.87 0.84
C PHE A 90 2.68 21.31 0.49
N GLU A 91 2.21 21.56 -0.75
CA GLU A 91 1.45 22.77 -1.05
C GLU A 91 -0.04 22.48 -0.79
N ASP A 92 -0.56 23.02 0.32
CA ASP A 92 -1.99 23.12 0.58
C ASP A 92 -2.46 24.55 0.25
N PRO A 93 -3.47 24.77 -0.61
CA PRO A 93 -3.94 26.10 -0.95
C PRO A 93 -5.13 26.52 -0.07
N GLU A 94 -4.89 27.26 1.01
CA GLU A 94 -5.96 27.97 1.71
C GLU A 94 -5.82 29.51 1.69
N HIS A 95 -6.85 30.11 1.09
CA HIS A 95 -7.65 31.21 1.64
C HIS A 95 -6.93 32.27 2.50
N LYS A 96 -6.68 33.44 1.90
CA LYS A 96 -6.61 34.71 2.62
C LYS A 96 -7.92 35.47 2.48
N ARG A 97 -8.62 35.68 3.60
CA ARG A 97 -9.33 36.95 3.85
C ARG A 97 -9.14 37.39 5.30
N ASN A 98 -8.51 38.56 5.40
CA ASN A 98 -8.18 39.36 6.58
C ASN A 98 -9.30 39.45 7.63
N LEU A 99 -8.93 39.53 8.91
CA LEU A 99 -9.17 40.72 9.76
C LEU A 99 -8.36 40.67 11.07
N LEU A 100 -7.80 41.82 11.42
CA LEU A 100 -7.06 42.14 12.64
C LEU A 100 -8.01 42.31 13.84
N GLY A 101 -7.56 41.98 15.05
CA GLY A 101 -8.14 42.49 16.29
C GLY A 101 -7.71 41.81 17.59
N ASN A 102 -6.65 42.33 18.22
CA ASN A 102 -6.34 42.44 19.66
C ASN A 102 -6.70 41.36 20.71
N GLY A 103 -5.71 41.10 21.59
CA GLY A 103 -5.86 40.61 22.99
C GLY A 103 -4.89 39.46 23.30
N SER A 104 -3.67 39.70 23.80
CA SER A 104 -3.26 39.86 25.22
C SER A 104 -3.37 38.60 26.08
N ASP A 105 -2.19 38.14 26.54
CA ASP A 105 -1.85 37.38 27.75
C ASP A 105 -2.66 36.15 28.19
N TYR A 106 -2.02 34.99 28.33
CA TYR A 106 -1.28 34.59 29.55
C TYR A 106 -0.71 33.16 29.39
N LEU A 107 0.57 33.01 29.72
CA LEU A 107 1.22 31.75 30.06
C LEU A 107 0.66 31.24 31.39
N MET A 108 0.41 29.93 31.53
CA MET A 108 0.81 29.18 32.73
C MET A 108 1.05 27.69 32.41
N VAL A 109 2.15 27.24 32.99
CA VAL A 109 2.69 25.88 33.14
C VAL A 109 2.07 25.26 34.40
N ASP A 110 1.81 23.95 34.39
CA ASP A 110 2.03 22.99 35.50
C ASP A 110 1.64 21.58 34.99
N GLN A 111 2.57 20.63 34.82
CA GLN A 111 3.22 19.76 35.83
C GLN A 111 2.28 18.87 36.67
N ASN A 112 2.31 17.58 36.28
CA ASN A 112 2.14 16.33 37.03
C ASN A 112 1.57 16.36 38.47
N SER A 113 0.55 15.52 38.68
CA SER A 113 0.52 14.62 39.85
C SER A 113 -0.37 13.40 39.64
N SER A 114 0.18 12.24 39.96
CA SER A 114 -0.46 10.95 40.17
C SER A 114 -1.50 10.98 41.30
N GLY A 115 -2.60 10.26 41.12
CA GLY A 115 -3.64 10.07 42.14
C GLY A 115 -4.46 8.81 41.87
N VAL A 116 -4.33 7.85 42.78
CA VAL A 116 -4.98 6.54 42.81
C VAL A 116 -6.46 6.66 43.24
N GLY A 117 -7.32 5.90 42.56
CA GLY A 117 -8.54 5.25 43.09
C GLY A 117 -9.76 6.11 43.40
N ASN A 118 -10.90 5.86 42.73
CA ASN A 118 -11.95 5.02 43.32
C ASN A 118 -13.05 4.63 42.31
N ASP A 119 -13.73 3.54 42.66
CA ASP A 119 -14.69 2.70 41.95
C ASP A 119 -15.97 3.36 41.37
N GLY A 120 -16.45 2.73 40.29
CA GLY A 120 -17.82 2.83 39.78
C GLY A 120 -18.24 1.52 39.11
N SER A 121 -18.88 0.65 39.89
CA SER A 121 -19.32 -0.72 39.61
C SER A 121 -20.00 -0.98 38.24
N LEU A 122 -19.65 -2.10 37.61
CA LEU A 122 -20.53 -2.81 36.68
C LEU A 122 -20.69 -4.28 37.10
N LEU A 123 -21.96 -4.67 37.16
CA LEU A 123 -22.50 -5.92 37.67
C LEU A 123 -22.10 -7.11 36.79
N LEU A 124 -21.57 -8.13 37.45
CA LEU A 124 -21.36 -9.48 36.93
C LEU A 124 -22.72 -10.17 36.73
N LEU A 125 -22.92 -10.76 35.55
CA LEU A 125 -23.85 -11.87 35.33
C LEU A 125 -23.06 -13.02 34.74
N SER A 126 -22.62 -13.91 35.62
CA SER A 126 -22.26 -15.29 35.30
C SER A 126 -23.55 -16.09 35.29
N ASP A 127 -23.88 -16.72 34.17
CA ASP A 127 -24.58 -18.02 34.14
C ASP A 127 -24.64 -18.51 32.69
N LEU A 128 -23.93 -19.61 32.42
CA LEU A 128 -24.36 -20.79 31.63
C LEU A 128 -23.13 -21.53 31.07
N GLN A 129 -22.60 -22.43 31.90
CA GLN A 129 -21.92 -23.63 31.42
C GLN A 129 -22.95 -24.76 31.20
N HIS A 130 -22.77 -25.45 30.07
CA HIS A 130 -23.31 -26.77 29.69
C HIS A 130 -24.83 -26.95 29.51
N SER A 131 -25.23 -27.15 28.25
CA SER A 131 -25.85 -28.42 27.83
C SER A 131 -25.87 -28.54 26.31
N SER A 132 -25.16 -29.55 25.81
CA SER A 132 -25.23 -30.04 24.44
C SER A 132 -26.49 -30.89 24.29
N GLN A 133 -27.48 -30.42 23.53
CA GLN A 133 -28.52 -31.28 22.95
C GLN A 133 -28.90 -30.80 21.55
N ARG A 134 -28.38 -31.51 20.53
CA ARG A 134 -28.93 -31.53 19.17
C ARG A 134 -30.29 -32.23 19.19
N SER A 135 -31.32 -31.59 18.65
CA SER A 135 -32.47 -32.29 18.05
C SER A 135 -33.14 -31.44 16.95
N PRO A 136 -33.73 -32.06 15.90
CA PRO A 136 -33.83 -31.47 14.57
C PRO A 136 -35.25 -31.02 14.19
N ARG A 137 -35.35 -29.99 13.34
CA ARG A 137 -36.48 -29.65 12.43
C ARG A 137 -36.18 -28.29 11.78
N ALA A 138 -36.56 -27.97 10.54
CA ALA A 138 -36.99 -28.69 9.35
C ALA A 138 -36.78 -27.68 8.21
N SER A 139 -36.08 -28.06 7.16
CA SER A 139 -35.81 -27.18 6.00
C SER A 139 -37.03 -27.10 5.08
N PRO A 140 -37.37 -25.94 4.49
CA PRO A 140 -37.99 -25.92 3.18
C PRO A 140 -36.91 -26.02 2.10
N SER A 141 -37.24 -26.82 1.10
CA SER A 141 -36.49 -27.19 -0.09
C SER A 141 -36.22 -26.02 -1.04
N SER A 142 -34.99 -25.92 -1.54
CA SER A 142 -34.63 -26.06 -2.98
C SER A 142 -33.36 -25.28 -3.33
N PHE A 143 -32.19 -25.88 -3.11
CA PHE A 143 -30.98 -25.59 -3.90
C PHE A 143 -30.21 -26.91 -4.05
N SER A 144 -29.86 -27.27 -5.28
CA SER A 144 -29.14 -28.50 -5.60
C SER A 144 -27.68 -28.40 -5.12
N PRO A 145 -27.22 -29.24 -4.18
CA PRO A 145 -25.85 -29.25 -3.71
C PRO A 145 -25.07 -30.30 -4.50
N GLY A 146 -24.50 -29.89 -5.63
CA GLY A 146 -23.68 -30.75 -6.48
C GLY A 146 -22.38 -30.07 -6.87
N ALA A 147 -21.50 -29.77 -5.89
CA ALA A 147 -20.10 -29.41 -6.16
C ALA A 147 -19.15 -29.42 -4.93
N PHE A 148 -19.63 -29.43 -3.68
CA PHE A 148 -18.76 -29.15 -2.53
C PHE A 148 -18.74 -30.23 -1.43
N SER A 149 -19.01 -31.48 -1.76
CA SER A 149 -19.06 -32.57 -0.78
C SER A 149 -17.85 -33.51 -0.86
N LEU A 150 -16.62 -33.00 -0.84
CA LEU A 150 -15.40 -33.82 -0.64
C LEU A 150 -14.24 -32.96 -0.11
N PHE A 151 -14.30 -32.46 1.13
CA PHE A 151 -13.07 -32.05 1.84
C PHE A 151 -13.17 -32.49 3.30
N PRO A 152 -12.16 -33.20 3.84
CA PRO A 152 -12.09 -33.51 5.26
C PRO A 152 -11.77 -32.24 6.05
N GLU A 153 -12.30 -32.14 7.27
CA GLU A 153 -11.92 -31.14 8.27
C GLU A 153 -10.40 -31.23 8.52
N THR A 154 -9.62 -30.27 8.02
CA THR A 154 -8.20 -30.11 8.37
C THR A 154 -7.99 -28.70 8.87
N THR A 155 -7.95 -28.57 10.20
CA THR A 155 -7.40 -27.40 10.90
C THR A 155 -5.92 -27.23 10.56
N PHE A 156 -5.41 -26.02 10.78
CA PHE A 156 -4.03 -25.57 10.60
C PHE A 156 -3.05 -26.37 11.51
N ASP A 157 -2.89 -27.68 11.28
CA ASP A 157 -2.04 -28.57 12.07
C ASP A 157 -0.58 -28.34 11.68
N VAL A 158 -0.03 -27.23 12.13
CA VAL A 158 1.41 -27.00 12.12
C VAL A 158 1.95 -27.74 13.34
N PRO A 159 2.69 -28.86 13.18
CA PRO A 159 2.97 -29.79 14.29
C PRO A 159 3.70 -29.19 15.49
N TRP A 160 4.28 -28.00 15.34
CA TRP A 160 5.01 -27.27 16.38
C TRP A 160 4.21 -26.13 17.04
N ILE A 161 3.05 -25.73 16.51
CA ILE A 161 2.17 -24.73 17.16
C ILE A 161 1.52 -25.32 18.41
N ASP A 162 1.15 -26.61 18.37
CA ASP A 162 0.59 -27.34 19.53
C ASP A 162 1.65 -27.82 20.54
N LEU A 163 2.94 -27.74 20.18
CA LEU A 163 4.06 -28.09 21.06
C LEU A 163 4.54 -26.93 21.93
N ALA A 164 3.91 -25.75 21.83
CA ALA A 164 4.23 -24.62 22.70
C ALA A 164 3.99 -25.02 24.17
N PRO A 165 5.02 -25.03 25.02
CA PRO A 165 4.85 -25.38 26.43
C PRO A 165 3.84 -24.42 27.08
N SER A 166 2.92 -24.95 27.89
CA SER A 166 1.91 -24.18 28.65
C SER A 166 2.48 -23.37 29.82
N TYR A 167 3.75 -22.95 29.72
CA TYR A 167 4.41 -22.11 30.71
C TYR A 167 4.22 -20.62 30.39
N PRO A 168 4.09 -19.75 31.42
CA PRO A 168 4.07 -18.31 31.19
C PRO A 168 5.35 -17.89 30.48
N LEU A 169 5.23 -17.16 29.37
CA LEU A 169 6.33 -16.63 28.56
C LEU A 169 7.11 -15.49 29.27
N THR A 170 7.29 -15.59 30.59
CA THR A 170 7.89 -14.57 31.46
C THR A 170 9.41 -14.69 31.57
N GLU A 171 10.03 -15.73 30.99
CA GLU A 171 11.49 -15.82 30.90
C GLU A 171 12.02 -15.17 29.62
N ASP A 172 13.05 -14.34 29.84
CA ASP A 172 13.76 -13.53 28.86
C ASP A 172 14.42 -14.43 27.80
N ASP A 173 14.08 -14.20 26.53
CA ASP A 173 14.84 -14.61 25.35
C ASP A 173 15.28 -16.10 25.25
N SER A 174 14.40 -17.03 25.64
CA SER A 174 14.72 -18.47 25.62
C SER A 174 15.06 -19.00 24.21
N PRO A 175 16.11 -19.82 24.02
CA PRO A 175 16.54 -20.33 22.71
C PRO A 175 15.45 -21.02 21.87
N TRP A 176 14.49 -21.68 22.53
CA TRP A 176 13.37 -22.33 21.87
C TRP A 176 12.43 -21.34 21.16
N LEU A 177 12.29 -20.10 21.65
CA LEU A 177 11.49 -19.06 21.00
C LEU A 177 12.12 -18.61 19.68
N LYS A 178 13.45 -18.48 19.65
CA LYS A 178 14.19 -18.15 18.42
C LYS A 178 14.02 -19.25 17.37
N GLU A 179 14.08 -20.52 17.80
CA GLU A 179 13.79 -21.67 16.93
C GLU A 179 12.33 -21.67 16.44
N LEU A 180 11.36 -21.40 17.33
CA LEU A 180 9.96 -21.23 16.99
C LEU A 180 9.78 -20.19 15.89
N TYR A 181 10.24 -18.95 16.11
CA TYR A 181 10.08 -17.84 15.15
C TYR A 181 10.77 -18.12 13.83
N THR A 182 11.94 -18.75 13.86
CA THR A 182 12.65 -19.20 12.65
C THR A 182 11.79 -20.16 11.85
N ASN A 183 11.22 -21.17 12.50
CA ASN A 183 10.36 -22.16 11.85
C ASN A 183 9.09 -21.51 11.28
N VAL A 184 8.47 -20.56 11.99
CA VAL A 184 7.32 -19.79 11.46
C VAL A 184 7.72 -19.06 10.17
N TYR A 185 8.82 -18.32 10.21
CA TYR A 185 9.26 -17.51 9.08
C TYR A 185 9.53 -18.37 7.84
N PHE A 186 10.29 -19.46 7.99
CA PHE A 186 10.65 -20.31 6.86
C PHE A 186 9.48 -21.14 6.32
N SER A 187 8.52 -21.51 7.18
CA SER A 187 7.34 -22.27 6.77
C SER A 187 6.23 -21.40 6.16
N VAL A 188 6.18 -20.11 6.48
CA VAL A 188 5.15 -19.18 5.99
C VAL A 188 5.75 -18.14 5.04
N THR A 189 6.44 -17.13 5.58
CA THR A 189 6.90 -15.97 4.78
C THR A 189 7.89 -16.37 3.70
N HIS A 190 8.89 -17.20 4.02
CA HIS A 190 9.93 -17.55 3.04
C HIS A 190 9.39 -18.36 1.86
N ARG A 191 8.39 -19.23 2.10
CA ARG A 191 7.74 -20.00 1.04
C ARG A 191 7.06 -19.10 0.01
N GLU A 192 6.57 -17.94 0.43
CA GLU A 192 5.91 -16.97 -0.43
C GLU A 192 6.89 -15.97 -1.04
N TRP A 193 7.93 -15.61 -0.28
CA TRP A 193 8.92 -14.60 -0.62
C TRP A 193 10.33 -15.22 -0.53
N PRO A 194 10.76 -15.98 -1.56
CA PRO A 194 11.99 -16.77 -1.50
C PRO A 194 13.25 -15.95 -1.83
N PHE A 195 13.47 -14.83 -1.14
CA PHE A 195 14.61 -13.94 -1.39
C PHE A 195 15.81 -14.17 -0.45
N LEU A 196 15.65 -14.98 0.61
CA LEU A 196 16.72 -15.35 1.53
C LEU A 196 17.24 -16.77 1.23
N ASN A 197 18.55 -17.00 1.28
CA ASN A 197 19.08 -18.37 1.26
C ASN A 197 18.99 -19.00 2.65
N GLU A 198 18.09 -19.98 2.82
CA GLU A 198 17.86 -20.67 4.11
C GLU A 198 19.12 -21.36 4.65
N ALA A 199 19.92 -22.01 3.79
CA ALA A 199 21.13 -22.70 4.22
C ALA A 199 22.20 -21.70 4.72
N ALA A 200 22.37 -20.57 4.02
CA ALA A 200 23.28 -19.51 4.44
C ALA A 200 22.84 -18.90 5.77
N TRP A 201 21.55 -18.61 5.92
CA TRP A 201 21.01 -18.07 7.16
C TRP A 201 21.20 -19.02 8.35
N LYS A 202 20.95 -20.33 8.15
CA LYS A 202 21.18 -21.35 9.19
C LYS A 202 22.65 -21.45 9.58
N SER A 203 23.58 -21.26 8.64
CA SER A 203 25.01 -21.15 8.96
C SER A 203 25.29 -19.94 9.86
N TRP A 204 24.78 -18.76 9.49
CA TRP A 204 24.95 -17.54 10.29
C TRP A 204 24.35 -17.66 11.69
N HIS A 205 23.22 -18.35 11.80
CA HIS A 205 22.57 -18.63 13.08
C HIS A 205 23.43 -19.54 13.97
N ALA A 206 24.05 -20.58 13.40
CA ALA A 206 24.95 -21.47 14.14
C ALA A 206 26.26 -20.76 14.54
N GLU A 207 26.83 -19.94 13.65
CA GLU A 207 28.02 -19.12 13.91
C GLU A 207 27.80 -18.13 15.07
N ALA A 208 26.65 -17.46 15.09
CA ALA A 208 26.30 -16.49 16.13
C ALA A 208 26.23 -17.09 17.55
N ILE A 209 25.97 -18.40 17.66
CA ILE A 209 25.93 -19.12 18.93
C ILE A 209 27.36 -19.41 19.45
N LEU A 210 28.36 -19.50 18.57
CA LEU A 210 29.68 -20.04 18.88
C LEU A 210 30.78 -18.98 19.07
N ASP A 211 30.93 -18.02 18.15
CA ASP A 211 32.15 -17.19 18.05
C ASP A 211 31.90 -15.67 17.96
N GLY A 212 30.65 -15.23 18.13
CA GLY A 212 30.25 -13.85 17.82
C GLY A 212 29.96 -13.67 16.33
N GLN A 213 29.23 -12.61 15.98
CA GLN A 213 28.62 -12.47 14.66
C GLN A 213 29.05 -11.16 13.99
N ASP A 214 29.32 -11.21 12.68
CA ASP A 214 29.45 -10.00 11.86
C ASP A 214 28.19 -9.13 12.02
N GLU A 215 28.35 -7.84 12.28
CA GLU A 215 27.25 -6.95 12.64
C GLU A 215 26.17 -6.89 11.56
N TRP A 216 26.56 -6.96 10.29
CA TRP A 216 25.61 -6.98 9.17
C TRP A 216 24.79 -8.28 9.10
N LYS A 217 25.34 -9.43 9.50
CA LYS A 217 24.58 -10.69 9.56
C LYS A 217 23.53 -10.64 10.68
N ALA A 218 23.85 -9.95 11.79
CA ALA A 218 22.96 -9.82 12.93
C ALA A 218 21.63 -9.15 12.53
N PHE A 219 21.67 -8.17 11.64
CA PHE A 219 20.47 -7.59 11.03
C PHE A 219 19.52 -8.67 10.47
N PHE A 220 20.03 -9.58 9.64
CA PHE A 220 19.21 -10.61 8.99
C PHE A 220 18.68 -11.68 9.95
N LEU A 221 19.43 -12.03 11.00
CA LEU A 221 18.91 -12.92 12.04
C LEU A 221 17.75 -12.26 12.79
N GLN A 222 17.94 -11.01 13.23
CA GLN A 222 16.94 -10.26 13.98
C GLN A 222 15.66 -10.03 13.15
N MET A 223 15.77 -9.75 11.85
CA MET A 223 14.61 -9.59 10.98
C MET A 223 13.79 -10.87 10.82
N VAL A 224 14.44 -12.04 10.75
CA VAL A 224 13.74 -13.33 10.71
C VAL A 224 12.96 -13.57 12.01
N TYR A 225 13.57 -13.28 13.17
CA TYR A 225 12.87 -13.37 14.45
C TYR A 225 11.72 -12.36 14.57
N ALA A 226 11.90 -11.13 14.08
CA ALA A 226 10.87 -10.08 14.12
C ALA A 226 9.63 -10.47 13.31
N ILE A 227 9.81 -10.94 12.06
CA ILE A 227 8.69 -11.38 11.23
C ILE A 227 8.06 -12.66 11.79
N GLY A 228 8.87 -13.65 12.18
CA GLY A 228 8.38 -14.91 12.74
C GLY A 228 7.56 -14.73 14.02
N SER A 229 8.00 -13.86 14.93
CA SER A 229 7.25 -13.50 16.14
C SER A 229 5.97 -12.71 15.84
N SER A 230 5.97 -11.82 14.83
CA SER A 230 4.75 -11.15 14.38
C SER A 230 3.68 -12.16 13.93
N LEU A 231 4.09 -13.15 13.14
CA LEU A 231 3.21 -14.24 12.69
C LEU A 231 2.76 -15.14 13.84
N CYS A 232 3.63 -15.47 14.80
CA CYS A 232 3.23 -16.17 16.02
C CYS A 232 2.16 -15.42 16.82
N SER A 233 2.25 -14.09 16.90
CA SER A 233 1.22 -13.28 17.56
C SER A 233 -0.15 -13.45 16.90
N ILE A 234 -0.19 -13.64 15.58
CA ILE A 234 -1.41 -13.93 14.84
C ILE A 234 -1.90 -15.36 15.11
N LEU A 235 -1.01 -16.34 15.14
CA LEU A 235 -1.37 -17.76 15.37
C LEU A 235 -1.88 -18.01 16.79
N GLN A 236 -1.10 -17.63 17.80
CA GLN A 236 -1.35 -17.97 19.20
C GLN A 236 -2.18 -16.92 19.96
N ARG A 237 -2.44 -15.75 19.35
CA ARG A 237 -3.16 -14.61 19.97
C ARG A 237 -2.55 -14.12 21.29
N ASP A 238 -1.27 -14.35 21.49
CA ASP A 238 -0.53 -13.78 22.61
C ASP A 238 0.12 -12.44 22.20
N SER A 239 -0.19 -11.41 22.98
CA SER A 239 0.41 -10.07 22.90
C SER A 239 1.93 -10.09 23.15
N SER A 240 2.46 -11.06 23.90
CA SER A 240 3.89 -11.16 24.21
C SER A 240 4.74 -11.37 22.96
N HIS A 241 4.22 -12.06 21.95
CA HIS A 241 4.88 -12.21 20.66
C HIS A 241 4.91 -10.91 19.84
N SER A 242 3.88 -10.06 19.95
CA SER A 242 3.85 -8.76 19.29
C SER A 242 4.88 -7.80 19.91
N VAL A 243 5.05 -7.84 21.24
CA VAL A 243 6.08 -7.08 21.94
C VAL A 243 7.49 -7.51 21.49
N ARG A 244 7.76 -8.82 21.50
CA ARG A 244 9.05 -9.37 21.03
C ARG A 244 9.35 -9.05 19.57
N SER A 245 8.33 -9.07 18.71
CA SER A 245 8.45 -8.67 17.30
C SER A 245 9.00 -7.25 17.16
N LYS A 246 8.50 -6.31 17.97
CA LYS A 246 8.99 -4.93 17.98
C LYS A 246 10.41 -4.82 18.55
N GLU A 247 10.73 -5.59 19.60
CA GLU A 247 12.07 -5.63 20.19
C GLU A 247 13.12 -6.17 19.23
N TYR A 248 12.84 -7.27 18.53
CA TYR A 248 13.73 -7.81 17.50
C TYR A 248 13.86 -6.88 16.31
N TYR A 249 12.79 -6.22 15.87
CA TYR A 249 12.88 -5.21 14.82
C TYR A 249 13.75 -4.02 15.25
N ALA A 250 13.53 -3.48 16.45
CA ALA A 250 14.36 -2.41 16.99
C ALA A 250 15.83 -2.83 17.13
N SER A 251 16.09 -4.08 17.52
CA SER A 251 17.43 -4.68 17.53
C SER A 251 18.03 -4.75 16.12
N ALA A 252 17.28 -5.23 15.12
CA ALA A 252 17.70 -5.26 13.73
C ALA A 252 18.10 -3.86 13.24
N MET A 253 17.30 -2.83 13.53
CA MET A 253 17.58 -1.46 13.12
C MET A 253 18.88 -0.89 13.71
N ARG A 254 19.38 -1.41 14.84
CA ARG A 254 20.73 -1.05 15.36
C ARG A 254 21.85 -1.59 14.47
N TYR A 255 21.62 -2.71 13.80
CA TYR A 255 22.56 -3.34 12.89
C TYR A 255 22.41 -2.89 11.43
N TYR A 256 21.30 -2.25 11.08
CA TYR A 256 21.02 -1.78 9.72
C TYR A 256 22.13 -0.87 9.11
N PRO A 257 22.75 0.06 9.85
CA PRO A 257 23.84 0.88 9.32
C PRO A 257 25.02 0.08 8.77
N TYR A 258 25.31 -1.10 9.35
CA TYR A 258 26.38 -1.99 8.87
C TYR A 258 26.03 -2.65 7.53
N VAL A 259 24.74 -2.90 7.26
CA VAL A 259 24.27 -3.40 5.96
C VAL A 259 24.35 -2.31 4.90
N VAL A 260 23.91 -1.09 5.22
CA VAL A 260 23.98 0.07 4.31
C VAL A 260 25.44 0.42 3.98
N GLY A 261 26.35 0.30 4.94
CA GLY A 261 27.79 0.48 4.74
C GLY A 261 28.49 -0.67 4.01
N HIS A 262 27.82 -1.81 3.79
CA HIS A 262 28.40 -2.95 3.09
C HIS A 262 28.54 -2.67 1.60
N SER A 263 29.60 -3.17 0.96
CA SER A 263 29.85 -3.02 -0.48
C SER A 263 28.85 -3.74 -1.38
N SER A 264 27.98 -4.59 -0.82
CA SER A 264 27.06 -5.44 -1.59
C SER A 264 25.69 -4.79 -1.65
N MET A 265 25.30 -4.34 -2.84
CA MET A 265 23.96 -3.80 -3.10
C MET A 265 22.89 -4.89 -2.93
N VAL A 266 23.23 -6.15 -3.21
CA VAL A 266 22.33 -7.31 -3.05
C VAL A 266 21.87 -7.41 -1.59
N LEU A 267 22.78 -7.29 -0.62
CA LEU A 267 22.43 -7.28 0.81
C LEU A 267 21.54 -6.08 1.19
N GLN A 268 21.79 -4.90 0.61
CA GLN A 268 20.98 -3.70 0.88
C GLN A 268 19.54 -3.84 0.35
N ILE A 269 19.39 -4.42 -0.85
CA ILE A 269 18.08 -4.76 -1.42
C ILE A 269 17.39 -5.81 -0.56
N GLN A 270 18.11 -6.84 -0.15
CA GLN A 270 17.60 -7.90 0.72
C GLN A 270 17.11 -7.36 2.07
N ALA A 271 17.84 -6.40 2.66
CA ALA A 271 17.41 -5.72 3.87
C ALA A 271 16.15 -4.87 3.67
N SER A 272 16.05 -4.18 2.54
CA SER A 272 14.86 -3.42 2.17
C SER A 272 13.63 -4.31 2.03
N LEU A 273 13.77 -5.50 1.43
CA LEU A 273 12.71 -6.51 1.34
C LEU A 273 12.23 -6.97 2.72
N PHE A 274 13.17 -7.24 3.64
CA PHE A 274 12.84 -7.60 5.01
C PHE A 274 12.05 -6.50 5.73
N MET A 275 12.45 -5.23 5.59
CA MET A 275 11.76 -4.11 6.22
C MET A 275 10.33 -3.94 5.66
N ILE A 276 10.16 -4.04 4.35
CA ILE A 276 8.84 -3.97 3.71
C ILE A 276 7.93 -5.10 4.20
N LEU A 277 8.44 -6.33 4.24
CA LEU A 277 7.67 -7.48 4.71
C LEU A 277 7.31 -7.38 6.19
N TYR A 278 8.25 -6.96 7.05
CA TYR A 278 7.96 -6.72 8.45
C TYR A 278 6.83 -5.71 8.63
N ALA A 279 6.93 -4.57 7.94
CA ALA A 279 5.93 -3.53 7.99
C ALA A 279 4.54 -4.00 7.50
N LEU A 280 4.47 -4.91 6.51
CA LEU A 280 3.20 -5.50 6.06
C LEU A 280 2.54 -6.42 7.10
N HIS A 281 3.34 -7.00 8.00
CA HIS A 281 2.92 -7.88 9.09
C HIS A 281 2.79 -7.18 10.44
N SER A 282 3.29 -5.94 10.56
CA SER A 282 3.25 -5.18 11.80
C SER A 282 1.84 -4.62 12.04
N PRO A 283 1.34 -4.61 13.29
CA PRO A 283 0.03 -4.05 13.61
C PRO A 283 -0.03 -2.51 13.55
N SER A 284 1.11 -1.83 13.38
CA SER A 284 1.20 -0.36 13.34
C SER A 284 0.88 0.19 11.95
N SER A 285 0.05 1.23 11.89
CA SER A 285 -0.23 1.96 10.65
C SER A 285 0.90 2.88 10.20
N GLU A 286 1.79 3.30 11.11
CA GLU A 286 2.97 4.12 10.77
C GLU A 286 3.90 3.39 9.79
N ASP A 287 4.01 2.07 9.94
CA ASP A 287 4.83 1.21 9.10
C ASP A 287 4.35 1.20 7.64
N ILE A 288 3.06 1.44 7.37
CA ILE A 288 2.51 1.58 6.02
C ILE A 288 3.09 2.82 5.33
N SER A 289 3.15 3.94 6.03
CA SER A 289 3.69 5.19 5.48
C SER A 289 5.16 5.03 5.11
N THR A 290 5.91 4.30 5.96
CA THR A 290 7.29 3.90 5.67
C THR A 290 7.35 3.04 4.41
N ILE A 291 6.55 1.98 4.28
CA ILE A 291 6.51 1.13 3.08
C ILE A 291 6.27 1.94 1.81
N VAL A 292 5.20 2.74 1.79
CA VAL A 292 4.78 3.52 0.62
C VAL A 292 5.88 4.52 0.20
N SER A 293 6.59 5.08 1.17
CA SER A 293 7.70 6.00 0.93
C SER A 293 8.98 5.29 0.46
N SER A 294 9.25 4.07 0.97
CA SER A 294 10.46 3.30 0.67
C SER A 294 10.48 2.65 -0.72
N VAL A 295 9.34 2.50 -1.41
CA VAL A 295 9.26 1.80 -2.71
C VAL A 295 10.20 2.37 -3.77
N LEU A 296 10.27 3.70 -3.92
CA LEU A 296 11.11 4.29 -4.98
C LEU A 296 12.61 4.07 -4.75
N PRO A 297 13.19 4.40 -3.58
CA PRO A 297 14.57 4.06 -3.28
C PRO A 297 14.86 2.56 -3.48
N PHE A 298 13.95 1.72 -2.99
CA PHE A 298 14.02 0.27 -3.11
C PHE A 298 14.09 -0.21 -4.57
N CYS A 299 13.12 0.16 -5.40
CA CYS A 299 13.07 -0.23 -6.81
C CYS A 299 14.25 0.35 -7.61
N THR A 300 14.68 1.57 -7.28
CA THR A 300 15.85 2.20 -7.90
C THR A 300 17.12 1.40 -7.62
N ALA A 301 17.33 0.98 -6.37
CA ALA A 301 18.47 0.14 -5.99
C ALA A 301 18.46 -1.20 -6.73
N ALA A 302 17.31 -1.87 -6.77
CA ALA A 302 17.14 -3.13 -7.50
C ALA A 302 17.45 -2.98 -9.00
N MET A 303 16.92 -1.95 -9.65
CA MET A 303 17.14 -1.71 -11.08
C MET A 303 18.58 -1.35 -11.39
N THR A 304 19.21 -0.51 -10.56
CA THR A 304 20.62 -0.13 -10.73
C THR A 304 21.53 -1.35 -10.68
N GLU A 305 21.27 -2.27 -9.75
CA GLU A 305 22.08 -3.49 -9.63
C GLU A 305 21.93 -4.38 -10.87
N ILE A 306 20.71 -4.59 -11.36
CA ILE A 306 20.48 -5.41 -12.55
C ILE A 306 21.15 -4.80 -13.80
N GLN A 307 21.07 -3.48 -13.95
CA GLN A 307 21.67 -2.77 -15.09
C GLN A 307 23.20 -2.85 -15.09
N LYS A 308 23.86 -2.84 -13.91
CA LYS A 308 25.31 -3.08 -13.81
C LYS A 308 25.70 -4.43 -14.38
N HIS A 309 24.98 -5.50 -14.03
CA HIS A 309 25.25 -6.85 -14.56
C HIS A 309 25.08 -6.93 -16.07
N VAL A 310 24.01 -6.35 -16.62
CA VAL A 310 23.78 -6.32 -18.08
C VAL A 310 24.91 -5.59 -18.81
N SER A 311 25.44 -4.52 -18.23
CA SER A 311 26.54 -3.73 -18.80
C SER A 311 27.87 -4.49 -18.76
N ILE A 312 28.18 -5.14 -17.64
CA ILE A 312 29.39 -5.97 -17.48
C ILE A 312 29.39 -7.14 -18.49
N CYS A 313 28.26 -7.81 -18.69
CA CYS A 313 28.11 -8.88 -19.67
C CYS A 313 28.25 -8.42 -21.12
N ARG A 314 27.97 -7.14 -21.42
CA ARG A 314 28.12 -6.55 -22.77
C ARG A 314 29.55 -6.14 -23.08
N ASP A 315 30.29 -5.66 -22.09
CA ASP A 315 31.58 -5.01 -22.30
C ASP A 315 32.80 -5.94 -22.18
N ASN A 316 32.71 -7.11 -21.52
CA ASN A 316 33.85 -8.03 -21.39
C ASN A 316 33.46 -9.53 -21.40
N GLY A 317 33.95 -10.27 -22.40
CA GLY A 317 33.99 -11.74 -22.40
C GLY A 317 35.03 -12.37 -21.46
N SER A 318 35.63 -11.59 -20.55
CA SER A 318 36.60 -12.09 -19.56
C SER A 318 36.16 -11.73 -18.14
N MET A 319 35.63 -12.74 -17.44
CA MET A 319 35.35 -12.74 -16.01
C MET A 319 36.64 -12.56 -15.20
N THR A 320 36.75 -11.47 -14.42
CA THR A 320 37.78 -11.36 -13.35
C THR A 320 37.33 -10.61 -12.09
N GLU A 321 36.09 -10.15 -11.98
CA GLU A 321 35.49 -9.76 -10.69
C GLU A 321 34.18 -10.51 -10.52
N SER A 322 34.01 -11.20 -9.38
CA SER A 322 32.78 -11.86 -8.98
C SER A 322 31.71 -10.80 -8.72
N SER A 323 31.11 -10.26 -9.78
CA SER A 323 29.97 -9.38 -9.67
C SER A 323 28.81 -10.20 -9.11
N GLU A 324 28.34 -9.87 -7.91
CA GLU A 324 27.21 -10.56 -7.27
C GLU A 324 25.90 -10.28 -8.03
N VAL A 325 25.48 -11.21 -8.88
CA VAL A 325 24.23 -11.09 -9.65
C VAL A 325 23.03 -11.12 -8.72
N LEU A 326 22.11 -10.16 -8.88
CA LEU A 326 20.83 -10.17 -8.18
C LEU A 326 20.09 -11.50 -8.47
N PRO A 327 19.80 -12.34 -7.47
CA PRO A 327 19.12 -13.62 -7.71
C PRO A 327 17.74 -13.44 -8.33
N GLU A 328 17.37 -14.34 -9.25
CA GLU A 328 16.06 -14.32 -9.94
C GLU A 328 14.89 -14.22 -8.96
N ASN A 329 14.88 -15.05 -7.92
CA ASN A 329 13.83 -15.05 -6.91
C ASN A 329 13.72 -13.72 -6.16
N MET A 330 14.85 -13.02 -5.97
CA MET A 330 14.84 -11.71 -5.33
C MET A 330 14.26 -10.66 -6.27
N PHE A 331 14.57 -10.70 -7.58
CA PHE A 331 13.91 -9.84 -8.56
C PHE A 331 12.40 -10.09 -8.61
N ILE A 332 11.98 -11.35 -8.71
CA ILE A 332 10.55 -11.73 -8.72
C ILE A 332 9.87 -11.18 -7.47
N THR A 333 10.49 -11.34 -6.29
CA THR A 333 10.00 -10.79 -5.03
C THR A 333 9.88 -9.26 -5.09
N CYS A 334 10.90 -8.56 -5.59
CA CYS A 334 10.89 -7.10 -5.72
C CYS A 334 9.73 -6.63 -6.62
N TYR A 335 9.58 -7.26 -7.79
CA TYR A 335 8.51 -6.95 -8.73
C TYR A 335 7.13 -7.19 -8.13
N MET A 336 6.94 -8.35 -7.49
CA MET A 336 5.66 -8.71 -6.90
C MET A 336 5.27 -7.77 -5.75
N LEU A 337 6.20 -7.41 -4.87
CA LEU A 337 5.95 -6.47 -3.78
C LEU A 337 5.68 -5.05 -4.29
N ASN A 338 6.43 -4.59 -5.31
CA ASN A 338 6.16 -3.31 -5.96
C ASN A 338 4.70 -3.24 -6.44
N GLU A 339 4.23 -4.26 -7.16
CA GLU A 339 2.84 -4.28 -7.65
C GLU A 339 1.80 -4.39 -6.53
N VAL A 340 2.09 -5.12 -5.45
CA VAL A 340 1.22 -5.16 -4.26
C VAL A 340 1.04 -3.75 -3.69
N ILE A 341 2.14 -3.02 -3.51
CA ILE A 341 2.13 -1.72 -2.85
C ILE A 341 1.46 -0.67 -3.75
N VAL A 342 1.82 -0.62 -5.03
CA VAL A 342 1.28 0.38 -5.95
C VAL A 342 -0.20 0.15 -6.25
N SER A 343 -0.67 -1.10 -6.22
CA SER A 343 -2.10 -1.41 -6.42
C SER A 343 -2.95 -1.24 -5.15
N GLY A 344 -2.32 -1.26 -3.98
CA GLY A 344 -3.01 -1.18 -2.68
C GLY A 344 -3.24 0.25 -2.21
N TRP A 345 -2.23 1.12 -2.34
CA TRP A 345 -2.21 2.44 -1.70
C TRP A 345 -2.18 3.59 -2.72
N ASP A 346 -2.82 4.71 -2.39
CA ASP A 346 -2.74 5.93 -3.21
C ASP A 346 -1.40 6.60 -2.99
N ARG A 347 -0.58 6.65 -4.04
CA ARG A 347 0.75 7.24 -3.96
C ARG A 347 0.90 8.37 -4.98
N PRO A 348 1.54 9.49 -4.61
CA PRO A 348 2.06 10.45 -5.59
C PRO A 348 3.13 9.77 -6.46
N VAL A 349 2.77 9.42 -7.69
CA VAL A 349 3.69 8.77 -8.63
C VAL A 349 4.60 9.83 -9.24
N SER A 350 5.83 9.95 -8.71
CA SER A 350 6.84 10.85 -9.28
C SER A 350 7.26 10.42 -10.67
N ALA A 351 7.74 11.36 -11.49
CA ALA A 351 8.28 11.04 -12.82
C ALA A 351 9.47 10.06 -12.74
N ALA A 352 10.30 10.19 -11.70
CA ALA A 352 11.42 9.28 -11.44
C ALA A 352 10.93 7.85 -11.18
N TYR A 353 9.87 7.69 -10.39
CA TYR A 353 9.29 6.36 -10.16
C TYR A 353 8.76 5.74 -11.44
N LYS A 354 8.11 6.51 -12.32
CA LYS A 354 7.60 5.97 -13.60
C LYS A 354 8.70 5.38 -14.46
N VAL A 355 9.86 6.02 -14.53
CA VAL A 355 11.01 5.49 -15.27
C VAL A 355 11.47 4.15 -14.69
N VAL A 356 11.60 4.08 -13.36
CA VAL A 356 12.01 2.85 -12.67
C VAL A 356 10.98 1.74 -12.85
N ASP A 357 9.69 2.04 -12.70
CA ASP A 357 8.57 1.13 -12.96
C ASP A 357 8.60 0.66 -14.43
N ASP A 358 8.89 1.57 -15.37
CA ASP A 358 9.00 1.27 -16.79
C ASP A 358 10.09 0.24 -17.09
N ASP A 359 11.27 0.45 -16.51
CA ASP A 359 12.39 -0.47 -16.65
C ASP A 359 12.10 -1.82 -15.96
N MET A 360 11.49 -1.82 -14.77
CA MET A 360 11.11 -3.04 -14.06
C MET A 360 10.17 -3.93 -14.87
N CYS A 361 9.15 -3.36 -15.50
CA CYS A 361 8.22 -4.12 -16.35
C CYS A 361 8.89 -4.62 -17.63
N THR A 362 9.69 -3.78 -18.27
CA THR A 362 10.43 -4.20 -19.47
C THR A 362 11.30 -5.41 -19.17
N LEU A 363 11.98 -5.40 -18.03
CA LEU A 363 12.77 -6.53 -17.57
C LEU A 363 11.89 -7.73 -17.21
N GLY A 364 10.81 -7.53 -16.46
CA GLY A 364 9.86 -8.58 -16.07
C GLY A 364 9.18 -9.29 -17.24
N ASP A 365 9.00 -8.60 -18.36
CA ASP A 365 8.47 -9.16 -19.61
C ASP A 365 9.49 -10.03 -20.34
N THR A 366 10.78 -9.65 -20.27
CA THR A 366 11.86 -10.47 -20.84
C THR A 366 12.20 -11.69 -19.99
N LEU A 367 11.95 -11.63 -18.69
CA LEU A 367 12.22 -12.73 -17.77
C LEU A 367 11.19 -13.85 -17.90
N GLN A 368 11.71 -15.05 -18.21
CA GLN A 368 10.99 -16.31 -18.11
C GLN A 368 11.52 -17.04 -16.87
N PRO A 369 10.70 -17.26 -15.82
CA PRO A 369 11.14 -17.95 -14.62
C PRO A 369 11.79 -19.29 -14.94
N THR A 370 12.93 -19.56 -14.33
CA THR A 370 13.67 -20.81 -14.50
C THR A 370 12.93 -22.01 -13.91
N ILE A 371 13.31 -23.23 -14.33
CA ILE A 371 12.73 -24.50 -13.82
C ILE A 371 12.91 -24.64 -12.30
N SER A 372 13.92 -23.99 -11.71
CA SER A 372 14.17 -23.96 -10.27
C SER A 372 13.18 -23.11 -9.47
N THR A 373 12.46 -22.19 -10.12
CA THR A 373 11.49 -21.32 -9.45
C THR A 373 10.20 -22.10 -9.20
N ASN A 374 9.67 -22.01 -7.97
CA ASN A 374 8.43 -22.69 -7.60
C ASN A 374 7.32 -22.35 -8.62
N PRO A 375 6.66 -23.35 -9.25
CA PRO A 375 5.66 -23.11 -10.29
C PRO A 375 4.51 -22.19 -9.85
N ALA A 376 4.12 -22.25 -8.58
CA ALA A 376 3.07 -21.40 -8.03
C ALA A 376 3.54 -19.94 -7.87
N ILE A 377 4.82 -19.70 -7.55
CA ILE A 377 5.41 -18.35 -7.51
C ILE A 377 5.50 -17.79 -8.94
N SER A 378 5.92 -18.59 -9.91
CA SER A 378 5.90 -18.22 -11.33
C SER A 378 4.49 -17.85 -11.81
N HIS A 379 3.48 -18.59 -11.34
CA HIS A 379 2.08 -18.30 -11.62
C HIS A 379 1.63 -16.96 -11.02
N LEU A 380 1.96 -16.68 -9.74
CA LEU A 380 1.69 -15.40 -9.09
C LEU A 380 2.43 -14.23 -9.74
N PHE A 381 3.68 -14.43 -10.15
CA PHE A 381 4.46 -13.43 -10.87
C PHE A 381 3.77 -13.03 -12.18
N ARG A 382 3.22 -14.00 -12.92
CA ARG A 382 2.41 -13.73 -14.12
C ARG A 382 1.17 -12.89 -13.82
N LEU A 383 0.49 -13.12 -12.69
CA LEU A 383 -0.64 -12.28 -12.27
C LEU A 383 -0.20 -10.83 -12.02
N ARG A 384 0.93 -10.63 -11.32
CA ARG A 384 1.45 -9.29 -11.04
C ARG A 384 1.80 -8.54 -12.33
N LYS A 385 2.31 -9.23 -13.35
CA LYS A 385 2.50 -8.63 -14.69
C LYS A 385 1.19 -8.19 -15.34
N ILE A 386 0.12 -8.98 -15.20
CA ILE A 386 -1.21 -8.58 -15.68
C ILE A 386 -1.70 -7.33 -14.93
N GLN A 387 -1.55 -7.29 -13.61
CA GLN A 387 -1.94 -6.13 -12.77
C GLN A 387 -1.17 -4.85 -13.15
N ALA A 388 0.15 -4.96 -13.33
CA ALA A 388 1.00 -3.84 -13.78
C ALA A 388 0.53 -3.28 -15.12
N ASN A 389 0.21 -4.16 -16.08
CA ASN A 389 -0.29 -3.78 -17.40
C ASN A 389 -1.66 -3.09 -17.34
N ILE A 390 -2.57 -3.57 -16.48
CA ILE A 390 -3.87 -2.91 -16.24
C ILE A 390 -3.65 -1.48 -15.73
N ARG A 391 -2.80 -1.32 -14.70
CA ARG A 391 -2.49 -0.02 -14.09
C ARG A 391 -1.90 0.95 -15.12
N ARG A 392 -0.89 0.52 -15.89
CA ARG A 392 -0.20 1.38 -16.87
C ARG A 392 -1.07 1.76 -18.06
N SER A 393 -1.93 0.86 -18.51
CA SER A 393 -2.93 1.18 -19.54
C SER A 393 -3.80 2.38 -19.14
N ARG A 394 -4.10 2.52 -17.84
CA ARG A 394 -4.95 3.60 -17.31
C ARG A 394 -4.21 4.90 -17.11
N GLU A 395 -3.00 4.84 -16.58
CA GLU A 395 -2.16 6.03 -16.48
C GLU A 395 -1.93 6.68 -17.86
N ASN A 396 -1.83 5.86 -18.91
CA ASN A 396 -1.74 6.35 -20.29
C ASN A 396 -3.06 6.96 -20.78
N ARG A 397 -4.22 6.42 -20.38
CA ARG A 397 -5.55 7.00 -20.67
C ARG A 397 -5.69 8.40 -20.09
N ALA A 398 -5.33 8.60 -18.82
CA ALA A 398 -5.42 9.90 -18.16
C ALA A 398 -4.60 11.00 -18.87
N ARG A 399 -3.50 10.63 -19.56
CA ARG A 399 -2.66 11.55 -20.34
C ARG A 399 -3.23 11.88 -21.72
N HIS A 400 -4.04 10.97 -22.28
CA HIS A 400 -4.63 11.12 -23.62
C HIS A 400 -6.13 10.80 -23.63
N PRO A 401 -6.98 11.66 -23.05
CA PRO A 401 -8.45 11.44 -23.00
C PRO A 401 -9.10 11.34 -24.39
N SER A 402 -8.48 11.94 -25.40
CA SER A 402 -8.93 11.95 -26.80
C SER A 402 -8.67 10.65 -27.55
N ALA A 403 -7.89 9.71 -26.99
CA ALA A 403 -7.75 8.38 -27.56
C ALA A 403 -9.02 7.59 -27.20
N ARG A 404 -9.88 7.32 -28.19
CA ARG A 404 -11.02 6.39 -28.02
C ARG A 404 -10.46 5.00 -27.73
N TYR A 405 -10.22 4.70 -26.46
CA TYR A 405 -9.83 3.38 -26.03
C TYR A 405 -11.05 2.46 -26.14
N SER A 406 -10.90 1.44 -26.97
CA SER A 406 -11.95 0.46 -27.26
C SER A 406 -12.23 -0.39 -26.02
N LYS A 407 -13.51 -0.74 -25.81
CA LYS A 407 -13.99 -1.82 -24.91
C LYS A 407 -13.14 -3.11 -25.02
N ASP A 408 -12.46 -3.27 -26.15
CA ASP A 408 -11.54 -4.35 -26.53
C ASP A 408 -10.29 -4.50 -25.63
N HIS A 409 -9.80 -3.43 -24.98
CA HIS A 409 -8.66 -3.57 -24.06
C HIS A 409 -9.08 -4.16 -22.70
N SER A 410 -10.23 -3.75 -22.17
CA SER A 410 -10.78 -4.30 -20.92
C SER A 410 -11.16 -5.77 -21.09
N SER A 411 -11.77 -6.14 -22.23
CA SER A 411 -12.06 -7.54 -22.56
C SER A 411 -10.78 -8.37 -22.72
N SER A 412 -9.71 -7.81 -23.28
CA SER A 412 -8.41 -8.48 -23.39
C SER A 412 -7.79 -8.76 -22.01
N PHE A 413 -7.78 -7.78 -21.11
CA PHE A 413 -7.29 -7.97 -19.74
C PHE A 413 -8.14 -8.97 -18.95
N LYS A 414 -9.47 -8.87 -19.03
CA LYS A 414 -10.38 -9.85 -18.43
C LYS A 414 -10.10 -11.26 -18.97
N SER A 415 -9.93 -11.42 -20.29
CA SER A 415 -9.58 -12.71 -20.90
C SER A 415 -8.22 -13.24 -20.45
N ALA A 416 -7.24 -12.37 -20.17
CA ALA A 416 -5.96 -12.77 -19.61
C ALA A 416 -6.10 -13.26 -18.16
N LEU A 417 -6.90 -12.55 -17.34
CA LEU A 417 -7.22 -12.96 -15.97
C LEU A 417 -8.01 -14.27 -15.93
N ASP A 418 -8.96 -14.47 -16.84
CA ASP A 418 -9.78 -15.68 -16.91
C ASP A 418 -8.92 -16.89 -17.28
N ARG A 419 -7.99 -16.76 -18.25
CA ARG A 419 -7.00 -17.79 -18.57
C ARG A 419 -6.09 -18.10 -17.38
N TRP A 420 -5.62 -17.07 -16.69
CA TRP A 420 -4.82 -17.25 -15.48
C TRP A 420 -5.58 -18.05 -14.41
N ARG A 421 -6.86 -17.71 -14.15
CA ARG A 421 -7.72 -18.43 -13.19
C ARG A 421 -7.92 -19.90 -13.56
N GLN A 422 -8.08 -20.22 -14.84
CA GLN A 422 -8.28 -21.60 -15.31
C GLN A 422 -7.08 -22.51 -15.03
N GLU A 423 -5.89 -21.94 -14.87
CA GLU A 423 -4.68 -22.72 -14.59
C GLU A 423 -4.51 -23.04 -13.09
N ILE A 424 -5.25 -22.40 -12.18
CA ILE A 424 -5.14 -22.60 -10.72
C ILE A 424 -5.19 -24.07 -10.28
N PRO A 425 -6.09 -24.93 -10.81
CA PRO A 425 -6.17 -26.33 -10.37
C PRO A 425 -4.89 -27.14 -10.62
N HIS A 426 -4.00 -26.71 -11.51
CA HIS A 426 -2.71 -27.39 -11.74
C HIS A 426 -1.74 -27.24 -10.57
N TYR A 427 -2.04 -26.34 -9.63
CA TYR A 427 -1.23 -26.07 -8.44
C TYR A 427 -1.88 -26.64 -7.16
N GLU A 428 -2.98 -27.38 -7.28
CA GLU A 428 -3.58 -28.17 -6.19
C GLU A 428 -2.63 -29.34 -5.87
N SER A 429 -1.80 -29.19 -4.84
CA SER A 429 -0.97 -30.27 -4.30
C SER A 429 -1.52 -30.75 -2.96
N ASP A 430 -1.55 -32.07 -2.74
CA ASP A 430 -1.97 -32.71 -1.49
C ASP A 430 -1.15 -32.23 -0.25
N ASN A 431 0.03 -31.61 -0.46
CA ASN A 431 0.96 -31.20 0.60
C ASN A 431 0.96 -29.69 0.96
N ASP A 432 0.29 -28.81 0.20
CA ASP A 432 0.44 -27.34 0.33
C ASP A 432 -0.87 -26.66 0.75
N GLN A 433 -1.36 -27.02 1.92
CA GLN A 433 -2.72 -26.67 2.36
C GLN A 433 -2.89 -25.23 2.91
N HIS A 434 -1.84 -24.41 3.09
CA HIS A 434 -1.93 -23.32 4.09
C HIS A 434 -1.37 -21.91 3.75
N GLY A 435 -0.70 -21.67 2.59
CA GLY A 435 -0.12 -20.35 2.21
C GLY A 435 -0.81 -19.62 1.03
N TYR A 436 -0.28 -18.48 0.55
CA TYR A 436 -0.79 -17.72 -0.64
C TYR A 436 -0.88 -18.57 -1.92
N LEU A 437 -0.16 -19.69 -1.94
CA LEU A 437 -0.15 -20.65 -3.05
C LEU A 437 -1.40 -21.56 -3.04
N HIS A 438 -2.24 -21.47 -2.00
CA HIS A 438 -3.49 -22.19 -1.92
C HIS A 438 -4.48 -21.71 -3.00
N PRO A 439 -5.20 -22.61 -3.68
CA PRO A 439 -6.14 -22.28 -4.75
C PRO A 439 -7.20 -21.25 -4.35
N ILE A 440 -7.72 -21.32 -3.12
CA ILE A 440 -8.72 -20.35 -2.63
C ILE A 440 -8.12 -18.95 -2.60
N TRP A 441 -6.85 -18.83 -2.18
CA TRP A 441 -6.18 -17.54 -2.15
C TRP A 441 -5.87 -17.02 -3.56
N MET A 442 -5.41 -17.88 -4.47
CA MET A 442 -5.22 -17.50 -5.88
C MET A 442 -6.52 -17.03 -6.52
N ARG A 443 -7.65 -17.70 -6.27
CA ARG A 443 -8.98 -17.26 -6.73
C ARG A 443 -9.34 -15.88 -6.18
N LYS A 444 -8.99 -15.59 -4.92
CA LYS A 444 -9.15 -14.25 -4.33
C LYS A 444 -8.33 -13.19 -5.06
N LEU A 445 -7.07 -13.50 -5.38
CA LEU A 445 -6.19 -12.59 -6.11
C LEU A 445 -6.72 -12.30 -7.53
N TYR A 446 -7.37 -13.27 -8.18
CA TYR A 446 -8.08 -13.03 -9.44
C TYR A 446 -9.18 -11.98 -9.28
N VAL A 447 -10.03 -12.10 -8.26
CA VAL A 447 -11.10 -11.12 -8.02
C VAL A 447 -10.55 -9.76 -7.65
N TYR A 448 -9.51 -9.67 -6.81
CA TYR A 448 -8.84 -8.40 -6.55
C TYR A 448 -8.29 -7.77 -7.82
N SER A 449 -7.81 -8.58 -8.77
CA SER A 449 -7.35 -8.10 -10.08
C SER A 449 -8.51 -7.62 -10.97
N LEU A 450 -9.68 -8.25 -10.90
CA LEU A 450 -10.89 -7.73 -11.52
C LEU A 450 -11.30 -6.39 -10.91
N LEU A 451 -11.25 -6.26 -9.59
CA LEU A 451 -11.56 -4.98 -8.91
C LEU A 451 -10.55 -3.89 -9.28
N ILE A 452 -9.28 -4.26 -9.41
CA ILE A 452 -8.27 -3.38 -9.99
C ILE A 452 -8.70 -3.02 -11.40
N LEU A 453 -9.09 -3.94 -12.29
CA LEU A 453 -9.55 -3.64 -13.66
C LEU A 453 -10.82 -2.78 -13.75
N MET A 454 -11.66 -2.78 -12.72
CA MET A 454 -12.95 -2.07 -12.68
C MET A 454 -12.92 -0.67 -12.07
N ASP A 455 -11.78 -0.25 -11.53
CA ASP A 455 -11.52 0.97 -10.73
C ASP A 455 -12.07 2.36 -11.17
N GLU A 456 -12.82 2.49 -12.27
CA GLU A 456 -13.39 3.78 -12.69
C GLU A 456 -14.90 3.88 -12.43
N LYS A 457 -15.34 5.06 -11.93
CA LYS A 457 -16.74 5.40 -11.64
C LYS A 457 -17.72 5.09 -12.78
N ARG A 458 -17.25 5.04 -14.03
CA ARG A 458 -18.07 4.96 -15.26
C ARG A 458 -18.34 3.54 -15.77
N ASP A 459 -17.59 2.52 -15.33
CA ASP A 459 -17.67 1.19 -15.95
C ASP A 459 -18.86 0.33 -15.44
N PHE A 460 -19.48 0.71 -14.32
CA PHE A 460 -20.52 -0.08 -13.66
C PHE A 460 -21.93 0.07 -14.24
N ILE A 461 -22.22 1.21 -14.90
CA ILE A 461 -23.59 1.59 -15.28
C ILE A 461 -23.93 1.14 -16.71
N GLU A 462 -22.93 0.94 -17.56
CA GLU A 462 -23.13 0.57 -18.97
C GLU A 462 -22.90 -0.92 -19.27
N MET A 463 -22.60 -1.74 -18.26
CA MET A 463 -22.25 -3.15 -18.44
C MET A 463 -23.40 -4.13 -18.14
N ASP A 464 -23.71 -4.97 -19.13
CA ASP A 464 -24.31 -6.28 -18.93
C ASP A 464 -23.37 -7.11 -18.02
N GLY A 465 -23.88 -7.69 -16.92
CA GLY A 465 -23.07 -8.50 -15.98
C GLY A 465 -22.82 -7.92 -14.56
N THR A 466 -23.45 -6.82 -14.16
CA THR A 466 -23.29 -6.25 -12.79
C THR A 466 -23.65 -7.25 -11.67
N GLU A 467 -24.67 -8.09 -11.87
CA GLU A 467 -25.03 -9.14 -10.91
C GLU A 467 -23.96 -10.22 -10.79
N GLU A 468 -23.30 -10.61 -11.89
CA GLU A 468 -22.21 -11.59 -11.89
C GLU A 468 -20.98 -11.06 -11.14
N ILE A 469 -20.68 -9.78 -11.33
CA ILE A 469 -19.60 -9.10 -10.64
C ILE A 469 -19.91 -9.02 -9.14
N LEU A 470 -21.11 -8.61 -8.76
CA LEU A 470 -21.55 -8.60 -7.37
C LEU A 470 -21.43 -9.98 -6.73
N ALA A 471 -21.89 -11.03 -7.41
CA ALA A 471 -21.78 -12.41 -6.94
C ALA A 471 -20.30 -12.82 -6.73
N THR A 472 -19.43 -12.44 -7.66
CA THR A 472 -17.98 -12.71 -7.56
C THR A 472 -17.33 -11.98 -6.38
N ILE A 473 -17.69 -10.72 -6.14
CA ILE A 473 -17.19 -9.96 -4.98
C ILE A 473 -17.72 -10.54 -3.67
N ALA A 474 -19.01 -10.89 -3.64
CA ALA A 474 -19.66 -11.51 -2.49
C ALA A 474 -19.00 -12.83 -2.11
N GLU A 475 -18.74 -13.71 -3.09
CA GLU A 475 -18.02 -14.97 -2.90
C GLU A 475 -16.65 -14.75 -2.24
N VAL A 476 -15.91 -13.73 -2.66
CA VAL A 476 -14.61 -13.41 -2.07
C VAL A 476 -14.69 -12.90 -0.64
N CYS A 477 -15.69 -12.09 -0.28
CA CYS A 477 -15.89 -11.72 1.12
C CYS A 477 -16.21 -12.92 2.01
N LEU A 478 -17.02 -13.86 1.51
CA LEU A 478 -17.37 -15.09 2.22
C LEU A 478 -16.16 -16.02 2.37
N ASN A 479 -15.43 -16.28 1.29
CA ASN A 479 -14.23 -17.13 1.33
C ASN A 479 -13.13 -16.54 2.21
N PHE A 480 -12.95 -15.21 2.21
CA PHE A 480 -11.97 -14.59 3.11
C PHE A 480 -12.32 -14.80 4.58
N ARG A 481 -13.62 -14.83 4.92
CA ARG A 481 -14.07 -15.12 6.29
C ARG A 481 -13.73 -16.55 6.70
N LEU A 482 -13.97 -17.51 5.82
CA LEU A 482 -13.62 -18.92 6.07
C LEU A 482 -12.13 -19.05 6.39
N LEU A 483 -11.27 -18.44 5.57
CA LEU A 483 -9.82 -18.45 5.79
C LEU A 483 -9.39 -17.77 7.10
N GLN A 484 -10.09 -16.70 7.51
CA GLN A 484 -9.84 -16.06 8.81
C GLN A 484 -10.24 -16.97 9.98
N GLU A 485 -11.35 -17.68 9.86
CA GLU A 485 -11.87 -18.61 10.88
C GLU A 485 -10.99 -19.87 11.00
N GLU A 486 -10.45 -20.35 9.88
CA GLU A 486 -9.47 -21.43 9.79
C GLU A 486 -8.07 -21.03 10.28
N GLY A 487 -7.85 -19.75 10.59
CA GLY A 487 -6.61 -19.27 11.20
C GLY A 487 -5.48 -18.98 10.23
N HIS A 488 -5.76 -18.81 8.93
CA HIS A 488 -4.73 -18.45 7.95
C HIS A 488 -4.09 -17.10 8.30
N VAL A 489 -2.83 -17.13 8.72
CA VAL A 489 -2.01 -15.97 9.12
C VAL A 489 -1.97 -14.86 8.07
N MET A 490 -2.03 -15.27 6.82
CA MET A 490 -1.99 -14.42 5.64
C MET A 490 -3.20 -13.52 5.47
N CYS A 491 -4.30 -13.83 6.16
CA CYS A 491 -5.44 -12.93 6.27
C CYS A 491 -5.13 -11.68 7.10
N PHE A 492 -4.07 -11.69 7.91
CA PHE A 492 -3.69 -10.58 8.80
C PHE A 492 -2.42 -9.89 8.30
N THR A 493 -2.54 -9.29 7.12
CA THR A 493 -1.54 -8.37 6.55
C THR A 493 -2.22 -7.07 6.14
N TRP A 494 -1.47 -5.96 6.11
CA TRP A 494 -2.01 -4.69 5.60
C TRP A 494 -2.47 -4.80 4.15
N SER A 495 -1.78 -5.60 3.32
CA SER A 495 -2.21 -5.87 1.95
C SER A 495 -3.57 -6.58 1.91
N ALA A 496 -3.77 -7.61 2.73
CA ALA A 496 -5.05 -8.33 2.81
C ALA A 496 -6.18 -7.41 3.26
N LEU A 497 -5.93 -6.56 4.27
CA LEU A 497 -6.90 -5.57 4.74
C LEU A 497 -7.34 -4.63 3.63
N VAL A 498 -6.39 -3.98 2.95
CA VAL A 498 -6.69 -2.92 1.98
C VAL A 498 -7.45 -3.46 0.78
N PHE A 499 -7.04 -4.61 0.23
CA PHE A 499 -7.78 -5.23 -0.87
C PHE A 499 -9.15 -5.78 -0.44
N GLN A 500 -9.27 -6.30 0.79
CA GLN A 500 -10.55 -6.77 1.31
C GLN A 500 -11.53 -5.61 1.59
N PHE A 501 -11.02 -4.50 2.12
CA PHE A 501 -11.78 -3.28 2.30
C PHE A 501 -12.25 -2.72 0.95
N ARG A 502 -11.36 -2.68 -0.05
CA ARG A 502 -11.71 -2.28 -1.42
C ARG A 502 -12.83 -3.15 -2.01
N ALA A 503 -12.77 -4.47 -1.82
CA ALA A 503 -13.84 -5.38 -2.24
C ALA A 503 -15.18 -5.04 -1.57
N GLY A 504 -15.17 -4.81 -0.24
CA GLY A 504 -16.35 -4.39 0.49
C GLY A 504 -16.93 -3.05 0.01
N ILE A 505 -16.08 -2.03 -0.17
CA ILE A 505 -16.49 -0.71 -0.66
C ILE A 505 -17.07 -0.82 -2.07
N MET A 506 -16.44 -1.60 -2.95
CA MET A 506 -16.95 -1.82 -4.30
C MET A 506 -18.33 -2.46 -4.29
N MET A 507 -18.54 -3.49 -3.47
CA MET A 507 -19.85 -4.12 -3.32
C MET A 507 -20.92 -3.13 -2.82
N LEU A 508 -20.60 -2.35 -1.79
CA LEU A 508 -21.51 -1.30 -1.29
C LEU A 508 -21.81 -0.25 -2.36
N TYR A 509 -20.78 0.17 -3.11
CA TYR A 509 -20.90 1.17 -4.16
C TYR A 509 -21.79 0.69 -5.30
N ILE A 510 -21.62 -0.55 -5.77
CA ILE A 510 -22.49 -1.11 -6.82
C ILE A 510 -23.94 -1.22 -6.32
N VAL A 511 -24.16 -1.70 -5.08
CA VAL A 511 -25.51 -1.75 -4.48
C VAL A 511 -26.13 -0.36 -4.37
N TRP A 512 -25.34 0.65 -4.01
CA TRP A 512 -25.80 2.04 -3.92
C TRP A 512 -26.08 2.65 -5.30
N ALA A 513 -25.16 2.52 -6.25
CA ALA A 513 -25.28 3.09 -7.60
C ALA A 513 -26.47 2.50 -8.37
N THR A 514 -26.72 1.19 -8.23
CA THR A 514 -27.85 0.50 -8.90
C THR A 514 -29.22 0.91 -8.33
N THR A 515 -29.29 1.50 -7.13
CA THR A 515 -30.55 1.98 -6.54
C THR A 515 -31.18 3.15 -7.28
N HIS A 516 -30.43 3.87 -8.10
CA HIS A 516 -30.97 5.00 -8.86
C HIS A 516 -31.54 4.59 -10.23
N ILE A 517 -31.26 3.37 -10.69
CA ILE A 517 -31.48 2.93 -12.09
C ILE A 517 -32.55 1.84 -12.18
N THR A 518 -32.69 1.02 -11.14
CA THR A 518 -33.57 -0.17 -11.14
C THR A 518 -34.88 0.07 -10.38
N ASP A 519 -35.92 -0.72 -10.66
CA ASP A 519 -37.19 -0.64 -9.91
C ASP A 519 -37.02 -1.13 -8.46
N ILE A 520 -37.91 -0.70 -7.57
CA ILE A 520 -37.92 -0.99 -6.13
C ILE A 520 -37.80 -2.50 -5.85
N GLN A 521 -38.44 -3.35 -6.66
CA GLN A 521 -38.35 -4.81 -6.49
C GLN A 521 -36.94 -5.36 -6.77
N ASP A 522 -36.31 -4.88 -7.84
CA ASP A 522 -34.94 -5.27 -8.20
C ASP A 522 -33.94 -4.74 -7.17
N GLN A 523 -34.14 -3.52 -6.67
CA GLN A 523 -33.33 -2.96 -5.58
C GLN A 523 -33.39 -3.83 -4.32
N GLN A 524 -34.59 -4.27 -3.92
CA GLN A 524 -34.76 -5.15 -2.77
C GLN A 524 -34.08 -6.51 -3.01
N ARG A 525 -34.21 -7.09 -4.21
CA ARG A 525 -33.56 -8.35 -4.57
C ARG A 525 -32.03 -8.24 -4.48
N ILE A 526 -31.44 -7.22 -5.10
CA ILE A 526 -29.98 -6.99 -5.09
C ILE A 526 -29.48 -6.86 -3.64
N ARG A 527 -30.18 -6.10 -2.80
CA ARG A 527 -29.81 -5.91 -1.39
C ARG A 527 -29.92 -7.21 -0.60
N GLN A 528 -31.01 -7.95 -0.74
CA GLN A 528 -31.24 -9.21 -0.03
C GLN A 528 -30.19 -10.25 -0.41
N ASN A 529 -29.90 -10.41 -1.70
CA ASN A 529 -28.92 -11.37 -2.19
C ASN A 529 -27.50 -11.09 -1.67
N ASN A 530 -27.15 -9.82 -1.43
CA ASN A 530 -25.82 -9.42 -0.98
C ASN A 530 -25.75 -9.14 0.54
N GLN A 531 -26.86 -9.20 1.27
CA GLN A 531 -26.92 -8.84 2.69
C GLN A 531 -25.95 -9.68 3.55
N GLN A 532 -25.89 -10.98 3.30
CA GLN A 532 -24.99 -11.88 4.01
C GLN A 532 -23.52 -11.49 3.74
N ALA A 533 -23.14 -11.31 2.48
CA ALA A 533 -21.77 -10.95 2.12
C ALA A 533 -21.36 -9.59 2.70
N ILE A 534 -22.25 -8.60 2.68
CA ILE A 534 -22.03 -7.28 3.28
C ILE A 534 -21.80 -7.39 4.80
N ALA A 535 -22.63 -8.17 5.50
CA ALA A 535 -22.44 -8.44 6.93
C ALA A 535 -21.12 -9.17 7.20
N THR A 536 -20.75 -10.12 6.33
CA THR A 536 -19.47 -10.84 6.42
C THR A 536 -18.28 -9.91 6.22
N CYS A 537 -18.31 -8.98 5.25
CA CYS A 537 -17.21 -8.03 5.09
C CYS A 537 -17.04 -7.16 6.36
N ALA A 538 -18.14 -6.75 7.03
CA ALA A 538 -18.07 -6.06 8.33
C ALA A 538 -17.42 -6.93 9.42
N ALA A 539 -17.81 -8.21 9.50
CA ALA A 539 -17.20 -9.17 10.41
C ALA A 539 -15.71 -9.43 10.13
N ASN A 540 -15.30 -9.40 8.85
CA ASN A 540 -13.89 -9.53 8.46
C ASN A 540 -13.07 -8.36 9.00
N LEU A 541 -13.58 -7.12 8.87
CA LEU A 541 -12.93 -5.91 9.40
C LEU A 541 -12.88 -5.91 10.93
N ALA A 542 -13.96 -6.34 11.59
CA ALA A 542 -13.96 -6.53 13.05
C ALA A 542 -12.88 -7.53 13.48
N GLY A 543 -12.72 -8.64 12.75
CA GLY A 543 -11.66 -9.62 13.01
C GLY A 543 -10.24 -9.06 12.88
N PHE A 544 -10.02 -8.05 12.03
CA PHE A 544 -8.77 -7.29 12.02
C PHE A 544 -8.64 -6.39 13.26
N VAL A 545 -9.67 -5.62 13.62
CA VAL A 545 -9.66 -4.68 14.76
C VAL A 545 -9.45 -5.38 16.11
N ASP A 546 -9.89 -6.62 16.24
CA ASP A 546 -9.63 -7.46 17.41
C ASP A 546 -8.13 -7.65 17.65
N ARG A 547 -7.31 -7.62 16.59
CA ARG A 547 -5.86 -7.83 16.64
C ARG A 547 -5.09 -6.53 16.47
N TRP A 548 -5.50 -5.67 15.53
CA TRP A 548 -4.81 -4.46 15.10
C TRP A 548 -5.72 -3.26 15.31
N LYS A 549 -5.50 -2.52 16.40
CA LYS A 549 -6.36 -1.37 16.76
C LYS A 549 -6.34 -0.26 15.71
N ASP A 550 -5.23 -0.10 15.01
CA ASP A 550 -5.05 0.87 13.92
C ASP A 550 -5.95 0.61 12.70
N VAL A 551 -6.61 -0.55 12.63
CA VAL A 551 -7.58 -0.87 11.58
C VAL A 551 -8.98 -0.27 11.85
N THR A 552 -9.20 0.26 13.05
CA THR A 552 -10.49 0.86 13.47
C THR A 552 -11.08 1.83 12.43
N PRO A 553 -10.32 2.74 11.78
CA PRO A 553 -10.87 3.66 10.80
C PRO A 553 -11.52 2.95 9.60
N TYR A 554 -10.93 1.85 9.11
CA TYR A 554 -11.51 1.05 8.02
C TYR A 554 -12.87 0.47 8.42
N MET A 555 -12.95 -0.13 9.62
CA MET A 555 -14.20 -0.71 10.14
C MET A 555 -15.29 0.35 10.32
N LYS A 556 -14.94 1.51 10.90
CA LYS A 556 -15.89 2.57 11.21
C LYS A 556 -16.48 3.23 9.95
N VAL A 557 -15.63 3.53 8.95
CA VAL A 557 -16.10 4.07 7.66
C VAL A 557 -16.97 3.04 6.94
N PHE A 558 -16.57 1.77 6.90
CA PHE A 558 -17.37 0.71 6.28
C PHE A 558 -18.75 0.55 6.96
N GLU A 559 -18.77 0.52 8.29
CA GLU A 559 -20.00 0.35 9.07
C GLU A 559 -20.97 1.53 8.89
N PHE A 560 -20.46 2.77 8.84
CA PHE A 560 -21.27 3.95 8.52
C PHE A 560 -21.96 3.82 7.15
N LEU A 561 -21.17 3.47 6.12
CA LEU A 561 -21.69 3.28 4.77
C LEU A 561 -22.69 2.13 4.70
N ARG A 562 -22.38 1.01 5.35
CA ARG A 562 -23.26 -0.15 5.44
C ARG A 562 -24.61 0.23 6.07
N GLN A 563 -24.60 0.94 7.20
CA GLN A 563 -25.80 1.43 7.87
C GLN A 563 -26.58 2.35 6.92
N LYS A 564 -25.95 3.37 6.34
CA LYS A 564 -26.61 4.32 5.45
C LYS A 564 -27.27 3.65 4.24
N ILE A 565 -26.57 2.75 3.58
CA ILE A 565 -27.06 2.12 2.35
C ILE A 565 -28.16 1.12 2.69
N MET A 566 -28.00 0.30 3.74
CA MET A 566 -28.94 -0.77 4.09
C MET A 566 -30.14 -0.32 4.96
N TRP A 567 -30.06 0.82 5.66
CA TRP A 567 -31.18 1.36 6.44
C TRP A 567 -32.35 1.79 5.54
N ASN A 568 -32.04 2.28 4.34
CA ASN A 568 -33.04 2.69 3.34
C ASN A 568 -33.92 1.54 2.79
N SER A 569 -33.71 0.29 3.23
CA SER A 569 -34.55 -0.87 2.86
C SER A 569 -35.54 -1.33 3.95
N GLY A 570 -35.58 -0.70 5.12
CA GLY A 570 -36.46 -1.12 6.22
C GLY A 570 -36.15 -2.51 6.81
N THR A 571 -34.97 -3.06 6.49
CA THR A 571 -34.54 -4.42 6.83
C THR A 571 -33.72 -4.53 8.12
N PHE A 572 -33.46 -3.43 8.82
CA PHE A 572 -32.79 -3.48 10.12
C PHE A 572 -33.81 -3.69 11.25
N GLY A 573 -33.85 -4.92 11.75
CA GLY A 573 -34.30 -5.17 13.13
C GLY A 573 -33.34 -4.50 14.11
N VAL A 574 -33.89 -3.96 15.20
CA VAL A 574 -33.30 -3.05 16.21
C VAL A 574 -32.14 -3.66 17.04
N ASN A 575 -31.35 -4.58 16.49
CA ASN A 575 -30.29 -5.25 17.24
C ASN A 575 -28.88 -4.77 16.83
N SER A 576 -28.37 -3.83 17.63
CA SER A 576 -27.03 -3.91 18.27
C SER A 576 -25.75 -3.50 17.52
N SER A 577 -25.71 -2.33 16.87
CA SER A 577 -24.47 -1.52 16.80
C SER A 577 -24.80 -0.03 17.03
N ALA A 578 -23.91 0.69 17.72
CA ALA A 578 -24.08 2.14 17.88
C ALA A 578 -24.10 2.81 16.50
N LEU A 579 -25.07 3.68 16.25
CA LEU A 579 -25.15 4.43 15.01
C LEU A 579 -23.90 5.31 14.90
N ILE A 580 -23.16 5.16 13.80
CA ILE A 580 -21.97 5.99 13.57
C ILE A 580 -22.45 7.32 12.99
N SER A 581 -22.01 8.42 13.59
CA SER A 581 -22.34 9.77 13.09
C SER A 581 -21.54 10.11 11.83
N LEU A 582 -22.03 11.05 11.02
CA LEU A 582 -21.28 11.54 9.85
C LEU A 582 -19.93 12.14 10.28
N ASP A 583 -19.93 12.94 11.34
CA ASP A 583 -18.71 13.58 11.89
C ASP A 583 -17.66 12.54 12.32
N GLU A 584 -18.09 11.45 12.97
CA GLU A 584 -17.21 10.34 13.36
C GLU A 584 -16.65 9.61 12.12
N ALA A 585 -17.48 9.39 11.10
CA ALA A 585 -17.05 8.77 9.85
C ALA A 585 -16.06 9.65 9.06
N GLU A 586 -16.27 10.98 9.04
CA GLU A 586 -15.37 11.94 8.39
C GLU A 586 -13.99 11.98 9.06
N LEU A 587 -13.94 11.97 10.39
CA LEU A 587 -12.69 11.90 11.15
C LEU A 587 -11.87 10.65 10.78
N HIS A 588 -12.54 9.49 10.73
CA HIS A 588 -11.89 8.25 10.32
C HIS A 588 -11.50 8.25 8.84
N LEU A 589 -12.29 8.87 7.97
CA LEU A 589 -11.93 9.02 6.56
C LEU A 589 -10.66 9.86 6.38
N GLU A 590 -10.48 10.93 7.15
CA GLU A 590 -9.25 11.73 7.15
C GLU A 590 -8.04 10.91 7.61
N GLN A 591 -8.19 10.05 8.61
CA GLN A 591 -7.13 9.12 9.02
C GLN A 591 -6.78 8.15 7.89
N LEU A 592 -7.78 7.60 7.19
CA LEU A 592 -7.55 6.73 6.04
C LEU A 592 -6.84 7.46 4.88
N ARG A 593 -7.16 8.74 4.64
CA ARG A 593 -6.44 9.56 3.65
C ARG A 593 -4.96 9.71 4.02
N LYS A 594 -4.65 9.98 5.29
CA LYS A 594 -3.26 10.06 5.80
C LYS A 594 -2.52 8.73 5.64
N ASN A 595 -3.23 7.61 5.78
CA ASN A 595 -2.69 6.26 5.59
C ASN A 595 -2.73 5.79 4.13
N TYR A 596 -2.73 6.71 3.17
CA TYR A 596 -2.65 6.44 1.73
C TYR A 596 -3.76 5.52 1.20
N LEU A 597 -5.00 5.65 1.68
CA LEU A 597 -6.12 4.93 1.10
C LEU A 597 -6.25 5.23 -0.41
N HIS A 598 -6.36 4.18 -1.22
CA HIS A 598 -6.45 4.27 -2.68
C HIS A 598 -7.50 5.31 -3.16
N ARG A 599 -7.12 6.22 -4.08
CA ARG A 599 -7.95 7.36 -4.51
C ARG A 599 -9.32 6.97 -5.02
N ALA A 600 -9.41 5.90 -5.80
CA ALA A 600 -10.69 5.44 -6.33
C ALA A 600 -11.64 4.94 -5.23
N VAL A 601 -11.09 4.28 -4.20
CA VAL A 601 -11.86 3.82 -3.04
C VAL A 601 -12.35 5.03 -2.24
N LEU A 602 -11.47 6.02 -2.05
CA LEU A 602 -11.83 7.28 -1.42
C LEU A 602 -12.98 7.99 -2.15
N GLY A 603 -12.90 8.10 -3.48
CA GLY A 603 -13.96 8.71 -4.28
C GLY A 603 -15.31 7.99 -4.15
N MET A 604 -15.32 6.66 -4.18
CA MET A 604 -16.55 5.87 -3.97
C MET A 604 -17.13 6.09 -2.56
N ILE A 605 -16.28 6.18 -1.54
CA ILE A 605 -16.70 6.48 -0.17
C ILE A 605 -17.36 7.85 -0.11
N GLU A 606 -16.72 8.89 -0.66
CA GLU A 606 -17.25 10.25 -0.66
C GLU A 606 -18.60 10.35 -1.39
N ASP A 607 -18.73 9.70 -2.54
CA ASP A 607 -19.99 9.66 -3.30
C ASP A 607 -21.13 9.08 -2.45
N MET A 608 -20.89 7.95 -1.77
CA MET A 608 -21.87 7.32 -0.89
C MET A 608 -22.12 8.12 0.39
N MET A 609 -21.09 8.75 0.98
CA MET A 609 -21.19 9.55 2.21
C MET A 609 -22.00 10.82 2.00
N TYR A 610 -21.81 11.51 0.87
CA TYR A 610 -22.48 12.80 0.58
C TYR A 610 -23.69 12.67 -0.36
N GLY A 611 -23.90 11.50 -0.97
CA GLY A 611 -25.02 11.25 -1.87
C GLY A 611 -24.92 11.98 -3.21
N ARG A 612 -23.70 12.21 -3.72
CA ARG A 612 -23.50 12.82 -5.05
C ARG A 612 -23.97 11.85 -6.12
N SER A 613 -24.88 12.27 -7.01
CA SER A 613 -25.33 11.39 -8.10
C SER A 613 -24.24 11.23 -9.15
N ILE A 614 -24.05 10.01 -9.65
CA ILE A 614 -23.09 9.70 -10.73
C ILE A 614 -23.39 10.56 -11.99
N HIS A 615 -24.66 10.94 -12.21
CA HIS A 615 -25.06 11.82 -13.30
C HIS A 615 -24.64 13.28 -13.13
N GLN A 616 -24.42 13.73 -11.89
CA GLN A 616 -24.01 15.10 -11.57
C GLN A 616 -22.52 15.28 -11.85
N ASP A 617 -21.70 14.26 -11.55
CA ASP A 617 -20.27 14.23 -11.86
C ASP A 617 -19.99 14.06 -13.36
N LEU A 618 -20.78 13.26 -14.09
CA LEU A 618 -20.67 13.12 -15.56
C LEU A 618 -20.90 14.46 -16.28
N LEU A 619 -21.82 15.29 -15.75
CA LEU A 619 -22.07 16.64 -16.25
C LEU A 619 -21.00 17.64 -15.82
N GLU A 620 -20.19 17.38 -14.79
CA GLU A 620 -19.07 18.25 -14.41
C GLU A 620 -17.78 17.91 -15.16
N ASP A 621 -17.55 16.64 -15.47
CA ASP A 621 -16.41 16.18 -16.28
C ASP A 621 -16.55 16.52 -17.77
N ASP A 622 -17.76 16.51 -18.33
CA ASP A 622 -17.98 16.91 -19.74
C ASP A 622 -17.82 18.43 -19.96
N PHE A 623 -17.72 19.21 -18.87
CA PHE A 623 -17.52 20.66 -18.89
C PHE A 623 -16.10 21.11 -18.48
N LYS A 624 -15.19 20.18 -18.19
CA LYS A 624 -13.76 20.43 -17.97
C LYS A 624 -12.92 19.87 -19.12
#